data_AF-A0A7C3EBG8-F1
#
_entry.id   AF-A0A7C3EBG8-F1
#
_cell.length_a   1.000
_cell.length_b   1.000
_cell.length_c   1.000
_cell.angle_alpha   90.00
_cell.angle_beta   90.00
_cell.angle_gamma   90.00
#
_symmetry.space_group_name_H-M   'P 1'
#
loop_
_entity.id
_entity.type
_entity.pdbx_description
1 polymer ?
#
loop_
_entity_poly.entity_id
_entity_poly.type
_entity_poly.pdbx_seq_one_letter_code
_entity_poly.pdbx_strand_id
1 'polypeptide(L)'
;MITKYFVLTVFAGLLLGILATGSAVSSTLLDEAEKLSWDTQNIGVLKALFPNRTSVETFLKEVDPVLEAAEARVGEYEITNLGNDGKLELLATIDVSGRGFTNSLLVVQKVNNTLEISKLSAPGIGIYNLKSCIVDLNNDGVREVLLPRALAVPKFGTDPRSFINDVYEWDKAGFHKANASFKNYYRRLLPGLKAEHEAIVQGKKKLVDPSQKDLLRKKYEREIEEVNKILNE
;
A
#
# COMPACT_ATOMS: atom_id res chain seq x y z
N MET A 1 -40.48 9.82 32.74
CA MET A 1 -39.27 9.08 32.34
C MET A 1 -38.21 10.10 31.98
N ILE A 2 -37.15 10.21 32.79
CA ILE A 2 -36.15 11.27 32.70
C ILE A 2 -34.96 10.76 31.89
N THR A 3 -34.75 11.34 30.72
CA THR A 3 -33.61 11.05 29.83
C THR A 3 -32.38 11.78 30.35
N LYS A 4 -31.37 11.03 30.82
CA LYS A 4 -30.07 11.58 31.25
C LYS A 4 -29.20 11.81 30.00
N TYR A 5 -28.84 13.06 29.75
CA TYR A 5 -27.83 13.44 28.76
C TYR A 5 -26.43 13.25 29.35
N PHE A 6 -25.59 12.45 28.69
CA PHE A 6 -24.15 12.38 28.96
C PHE A 6 -23.46 13.50 28.19
N VAL A 7 -22.98 14.51 28.91
CA VAL A 7 -22.13 15.57 28.35
C VAL A 7 -20.71 15.02 28.32
N LEU A 8 -20.16 14.80 27.12
CA LEU A 8 -18.75 14.45 26.92
C LEU A 8 -17.93 15.73 26.92
N THR A 9 -17.19 15.97 27.98
CA THR A 9 -16.25 17.09 28.12
C THR A 9 -15.06 16.89 27.19
N VAL A 10 -14.95 17.67 26.12
CA VAL A 10 -13.73 17.76 25.30
C VAL A 10 -12.72 18.63 26.04
N PHE A 11 -11.66 18.00 26.57
CA PHE A 11 -10.48 18.71 27.05
C PHE A 11 -9.71 19.26 25.85
N ALA A 12 -9.98 20.51 25.49
CA ALA A 12 -9.06 21.33 24.70
C ALA A 12 -7.92 21.78 25.62
N GLY A 13 -6.88 20.93 25.73
CA GLY A 13 -5.64 21.27 26.42
C GLY A 13 -4.84 22.28 25.60
N LEU A 14 -5.08 23.56 25.87
CA LEU A 14 -4.32 24.70 25.38
C LEU A 14 -2.85 24.58 25.85
N LEU A 15 -1.92 24.58 24.89
CA LEU A 15 -0.48 24.65 25.11
C LEU A 15 -0.13 26.01 25.74
N LEU A 16 0.04 26.05 27.07
CA LEU A 16 0.57 27.22 27.80
C LEU A 16 2.08 27.07 27.95
N GLY A 17 2.78 28.12 27.54
CA GLY A 17 4.23 28.15 27.38
C GLY A 17 5.02 27.84 28.65
N ILE A 18 6.08 27.07 28.46
CA ILE A 18 7.22 26.97 29.37
C ILE A 18 8.42 27.52 28.61
N LEU A 19 8.82 28.75 28.96
CA LEU A 19 10.14 29.27 28.66
C LEU A 19 11.12 28.63 29.65
N ALA A 20 11.63 27.45 29.30
CA ALA A 20 12.79 26.84 29.96
C ALA A 20 13.95 26.86 28.97
N THR A 21 15.02 27.60 29.29
CA THR A 21 16.29 27.58 28.57
C THR A 21 17.11 26.32 28.92
N GLY A 22 16.45 25.16 28.91
CA GLY A 22 17.14 23.89 28.74
C GLY A 22 17.32 23.66 27.25
N SER A 23 18.44 23.07 26.83
CA SER A 23 18.58 22.55 25.47
C SER A 23 17.41 21.61 25.22
N ALA A 24 16.34 22.10 24.58
CA ALA A 24 15.24 21.27 24.14
C ALA A 24 15.85 20.30 23.13
N VAL A 25 16.07 19.06 23.56
CA VAL A 25 16.36 17.98 22.64
C VAL A 25 15.11 17.92 21.76
N SER A 26 15.22 18.42 20.53
CA SER A 26 14.16 18.26 19.54
C SER A 26 13.94 16.75 19.42
N SER A 27 12.76 16.26 19.84
CA SER A 27 12.39 14.88 19.60
C SER A 27 12.40 14.61 18.10
N THR A 28 12.93 13.45 17.71
CA THR A 28 12.79 12.96 16.34
C THR A 28 11.35 12.48 16.10
N LEU A 29 10.95 12.32 14.83
CA LEU A 29 9.63 11.74 14.52
C LEU A 29 9.54 10.30 15.02
N LEU A 30 10.66 9.56 14.96
CA LEU A 30 10.81 8.25 15.57
C LEU A 30 10.50 8.27 17.08
N ASP A 31 11.13 9.16 17.84
CA ASP A 31 10.91 9.26 19.30
C ASP A 31 9.45 9.53 19.66
N GLU A 32 8.75 10.32 18.85
CA GLU A 32 7.33 10.62 19.04
C GLU A 32 6.45 9.41 18.68
N ALA A 33 6.71 8.76 17.55
CA ALA A 33 6.01 7.55 17.13
C ALA A 33 6.15 6.40 18.14
N GLU A 34 7.33 6.24 18.74
CA GLU A 34 7.62 5.24 19.77
C GLU A 34 6.89 5.50 21.10
N LYS A 35 6.47 6.74 21.38
CA LYS A 35 5.68 7.07 22.58
C LYS A 35 4.18 6.91 22.37
N LEU A 36 3.69 7.09 21.14
CA LEU A 36 2.26 7.02 20.83
C LEU A 36 1.73 5.60 20.78
N SER A 37 0.48 5.38 21.20
CA SER A 37 -0.20 4.11 20.91
C SER A 37 -0.66 4.07 19.46
N TRP A 38 -0.42 2.95 18.77
CA TRP A 38 -0.83 2.72 17.38
C TRP A 38 -2.14 1.93 17.35
N ASP A 39 -3.21 2.56 17.81
CA ASP A 39 -4.56 2.00 17.80
C ASP A 39 -5.56 2.96 17.18
N THR A 40 -6.74 2.45 16.83
CA THR A 40 -7.78 3.21 16.15
C THR A 40 -8.28 4.44 16.93
N GLN A 41 -8.12 4.47 18.26
CA GLN A 41 -8.49 5.62 19.09
C GLN A 41 -7.51 6.79 18.90
N ASN A 42 -6.27 6.51 18.51
CA ASN A 42 -5.20 7.48 18.31
C ASN A 42 -4.96 7.85 16.83
N ILE A 43 -5.83 7.42 15.90
CA ILE A 43 -5.64 7.68 14.46
C ILE A 43 -5.49 9.18 14.12
N GLY A 44 -6.18 10.06 14.84
CA GLY A 44 -6.08 11.51 14.64
C GLY A 44 -4.70 12.04 15.03
N VAL A 45 -4.13 11.54 16.12
CA VAL A 45 -2.79 11.92 16.60
C VAL A 45 -1.71 11.39 15.66
N LEU A 46 -1.83 10.13 15.21
CA LEU A 46 -0.91 9.57 14.22
C LEU A 46 -0.95 10.31 12.88
N LYS A 47 -2.13 10.70 12.41
CA LYS A 47 -2.25 11.55 11.21
C LYS A 47 -1.66 12.94 11.41
N ALA A 48 -1.71 13.48 12.62
CA ALA A 48 -1.06 14.75 12.94
C ALA A 48 0.47 14.63 13.03
N LEU A 49 0.99 13.47 13.44
CA LEU A 49 2.43 13.15 13.42
C LEU A 49 2.95 12.96 11.99
N PHE A 50 2.12 12.38 11.10
CA PHE A 50 2.44 12.14 9.69
C PHE A 50 1.54 12.98 8.75
N PRO A 51 1.62 14.31 8.78
CA PRO A 51 0.69 15.17 8.05
C PRO A 51 0.92 15.15 6.54
N ASN A 52 2.09 14.74 6.08
CA ASN A 52 2.45 14.74 4.67
C ASN A 52 3.49 13.67 4.32
N ARG A 53 3.77 13.58 3.02
CA ARG A 53 4.73 12.64 2.46
C ARG A 53 6.16 12.84 2.99
N THR A 54 6.58 14.09 3.20
CA THR A 54 7.93 14.41 3.69
C THR A 54 8.12 13.93 5.11
N SER A 55 7.14 14.12 6.00
CA SER A 55 7.21 13.58 7.37
C SER A 55 7.30 12.05 7.39
N VAL A 56 6.55 11.37 6.52
CA VAL A 56 6.63 9.91 6.41
C VAL A 56 7.99 9.47 5.88
N GLU A 57 8.54 10.17 4.89
CA GLU A 57 9.86 9.87 4.36
C GLU A 57 10.96 10.04 5.41
N THR A 58 10.95 11.15 6.16
CA THR A 58 11.87 11.38 7.28
C THR A 58 11.76 10.27 8.32
N PHE A 59 10.54 9.96 8.77
CA PHE A 59 10.30 8.90 9.74
C PHE A 59 10.82 7.53 9.25
N LEU A 60 10.51 7.14 8.00
CA LEU A 60 10.96 5.85 7.48
C LEU A 60 12.48 5.74 7.37
N LYS A 61 13.17 6.84 7.06
CA LYS A 61 14.64 6.91 7.03
C LYS A 61 15.26 6.81 8.43
N GLU A 62 14.58 7.33 9.45
CA GLU A 62 14.97 7.17 10.85
C GLU A 62 14.78 5.71 11.33
N VAL A 63 13.70 5.04 10.91
CA VAL A 63 13.41 3.64 11.29
C VAL A 63 14.31 2.64 10.52
N ASP A 64 14.56 2.87 9.23
CA ASP A 64 15.42 2.03 8.39
C ASP A 64 16.51 2.87 7.69
N PRO A 65 17.73 2.93 8.25
CA PRO A 65 18.84 3.68 7.65
C PRO A 65 19.26 3.20 6.25
N VAL A 66 18.86 2.01 5.82
CA VAL A 66 19.10 1.54 4.44
C VAL A 66 18.31 2.40 3.44
N LEU A 67 17.13 2.90 3.83
CA LEU A 67 16.34 3.82 3.00
C LEU A 67 17.02 5.17 2.86
N GLU A 68 17.71 5.65 3.90
CA GLU A 68 18.50 6.89 3.84
C GLU A 68 19.68 6.72 2.88
N ALA A 69 20.45 5.64 3.03
CA ALA A 69 21.60 5.35 2.16
C ALA A 69 21.20 5.16 0.68
N ALA A 70 19.98 4.67 0.42
CA ALA A 70 19.44 4.50 -0.93
C ALA A 70 18.78 5.77 -1.50
N GLU A 71 18.76 6.88 -0.75
CA GLU A 71 17.99 8.09 -1.06
C GLU A 71 16.52 7.77 -1.42
N ALA A 72 15.94 6.80 -0.72
CA ALA A 72 14.62 6.27 -1.06
C ALA A 72 13.55 7.36 -0.89
N ARG A 73 12.58 7.38 -1.81
CA ARG A 73 11.51 8.37 -1.83
C ARG A 73 10.16 7.75 -1.58
N VAL A 74 9.35 8.39 -0.74
CA VAL A 74 7.95 8.00 -0.56
C VAL A 74 7.12 8.51 -1.73
N GLY A 75 6.23 7.68 -2.27
CA GLY A 75 5.21 8.10 -3.23
C GLY A 75 3.91 8.49 -2.52
N GLU A 76 3.11 7.48 -2.21
CA GLU A 76 1.85 7.55 -1.46
C GLU A 76 1.98 6.82 -0.12
N TYR A 77 1.20 7.23 0.88
CA TYR A 77 1.14 6.58 2.20
C TYR A 77 -0.30 6.54 2.74
N GLU A 78 -0.58 5.60 3.64
CA GLU A 78 -1.85 5.48 4.35
C GLU A 78 -1.64 4.96 5.78
N ILE A 79 -2.40 5.48 6.76
CA ILE A 79 -2.49 4.93 8.11
C ILE A 79 -3.82 4.21 8.23
N THR A 80 -3.78 2.91 8.53
CA THR A 80 -4.93 2.04 8.36
C THR A 80 -4.87 0.85 9.31
N ASN A 81 -6.01 0.28 9.68
CA ASN A 81 -6.09 -1.00 10.39
C ASN A 81 -6.25 -2.11 9.32
N LEU A 82 -5.17 -2.82 9.00
CA LEU A 82 -5.16 -3.90 8.00
C LEU A 82 -5.84 -5.16 8.52
N GLY A 83 -5.46 -5.58 9.73
CA GLY A 83 -5.88 -6.84 10.33
C GLY A 83 -7.25 -6.82 11.01
N ASN A 84 -7.95 -5.69 10.96
CA ASN A 84 -9.20 -5.42 11.70
C ASN A 84 -9.11 -5.72 13.22
N ASP A 85 -7.95 -5.52 13.84
CA ASP A 85 -7.70 -5.88 15.24
C ASP A 85 -7.62 -4.67 16.18
N GLY A 86 -7.89 -3.48 15.63
CA GLY A 86 -7.85 -2.21 16.35
C GLY A 86 -6.46 -1.60 16.43
N LYS A 87 -5.43 -2.27 15.89
CA LYS A 87 -4.11 -1.70 15.67
C LYS A 87 -4.05 -1.00 14.32
N LEU A 88 -3.15 -0.03 14.23
CA LEU A 88 -2.91 0.73 13.01
C LEU A 88 -1.52 0.40 12.49
N GLU A 89 -1.41 0.33 11.18
CA GLU A 89 -0.18 0.26 10.42
C GLU A 89 -0.01 1.51 9.57
N LEU A 90 1.24 1.92 9.34
CA LEU A 90 1.60 2.92 8.34
C LEU A 90 2.11 2.20 7.10
N LEU A 91 1.37 2.33 6.00
CA LEU A 91 1.74 1.80 4.70
C LEU A 91 2.33 2.90 3.84
N ALA A 92 3.42 2.63 3.13
CA ALA A 92 4.04 3.58 2.23
C ALA A 92 4.60 2.90 0.98
N THR A 93 4.31 3.47 -0.18
CA THR A 93 4.95 3.08 -1.44
C THR A 93 6.30 3.80 -1.57
N ILE A 94 7.35 3.07 -1.93
CA ILE A 94 8.73 3.57 -1.93
C ILE A 94 9.38 3.35 -3.29
N ASP A 95 10.07 4.38 -3.80
CA ASP A 95 11.05 4.28 -4.87
C ASP A 95 12.44 4.13 -4.23
N VAL A 96 12.87 2.88 -4.10
CA VAL A 96 14.22 2.54 -3.61
C VAL A 96 15.25 2.65 -4.75
N SER A 97 14.81 2.73 -6.00
CA SER A 97 15.68 2.67 -7.17
C SER A 97 16.08 4.03 -7.74
N GLY A 98 15.44 5.12 -7.28
CA GLY A 98 15.60 6.46 -7.82
C GLY A 98 15.11 6.61 -9.26
N ARG A 99 14.31 5.66 -9.77
CA ARG A 99 13.85 5.63 -11.18
C ARG A 99 12.59 6.46 -11.44
N GLY A 100 12.08 7.15 -10.42
CA GLY A 100 10.89 7.99 -10.53
C GLY A 100 9.58 7.20 -10.46
N PHE A 101 9.59 5.97 -9.94
CA PHE A 101 8.38 5.20 -9.66
C PHE A 101 8.57 4.30 -8.44
N THR A 102 7.52 4.17 -7.65
CA THR A 102 7.52 3.37 -6.43
C THR A 102 7.32 1.89 -6.77
N ASN A 103 8.20 1.01 -6.30
CA ASN A 103 8.16 -0.42 -6.62
C ASN A 103 8.28 -1.31 -5.36
N SER A 104 8.23 -0.70 -4.19
CA SER A 104 8.18 -1.38 -2.90
C SER A 104 7.01 -0.85 -2.09
N LEU A 105 6.36 -1.71 -1.33
CA LEU A 105 5.42 -1.34 -0.28
C LEU A 105 6.10 -1.64 1.06
N LEU A 106 6.24 -0.62 1.90
CA LEU A 106 6.63 -0.78 3.29
C LEU A 106 5.40 -0.68 4.17
N VAL A 107 5.40 -1.48 5.23
CA VAL A 107 4.39 -1.46 6.28
C VAL A 107 5.12 -1.40 7.60
N VAL A 108 4.90 -0.30 8.33
CA VAL A 108 5.38 -0.12 9.69
C VAL A 108 4.24 -0.47 10.62
N GLN A 109 4.54 -1.30 11.62
CA GLN A 109 3.63 -1.62 12.71
C GLN A 109 4.34 -1.41 14.05
N LYS A 110 3.55 -1.33 15.13
CA LYS A 110 4.09 -1.26 16.49
C LYS A 110 3.75 -2.53 17.27
N VAL A 111 4.77 -3.31 17.61
CA VAL A 111 4.66 -4.58 18.33
C VAL A 111 5.46 -4.47 19.62
N ASN A 112 4.81 -4.66 20.78
CA ASN A 112 5.46 -4.61 22.10
C ASN A 112 6.32 -3.35 22.35
N ASN A 113 5.82 -2.17 21.93
CA ASN A 113 6.52 -0.87 21.95
C ASN A 113 7.72 -0.73 20.99
N THR A 114 8.00 -1.71 20.16
CA THR A 114 9.01 -1.62 19.09
C THR A 114 8.32 -1.40 17.74
N LEU A 115 8.94 -0.62 16.87
CA LEU A 115 8.51 -0.47 15.48
C LEU A 115 9.13 -1.58 14.63
N GLU A 116 8.30 -2.26 13.86
CA GLU A 116 8.71 -3.32 12.94
C GLU A 116 8.34 -2.93 11.51
N ILE A 117 9.21 -3.29 10.55
CA ILE A 117 8.99 -3.04 9.13
C ILE A 117 8.82 -4.37 8.39
N SER A 118 7.72 -4.46 7.64
CA SER A 118 7.52 -5.46 6.60
C SER A 118 7.67 -4.82 5.22
N LYS A 119 8.26 -5.55 4.27
CA LYS A 119 8.47 -5.09 2.90
C LYS A 119 7.92 -6.08 1.88
N LEU A 120 7.14 -5.56 0.95
CA LEU A 120 6.78 -6.23 -0.30
C LEU A 120 7.40 -5.50 -1.49
N SER A 121 7.74 -6.23 -2.54
CA SER A 121 8.35 -5.68 -3.75
C SER A 121 7.54 -6.04 -4.99
N ALA A 122 7.33 -5.08 -5.87
CA ALA A 122 6.73 -5.21 -7.19
C ALA A 122 7.81 -4.96 -8.27
N PRO A 123 8.74 -5.92 -8.50
CA PRO A 123 9.88 -5.67 -9.35
C PRO A 123 9.46 -5.35 -10.78
N GLY A 124 9.93 -4.21 -11.29
CA GLY A 124 9.70 -3.79 -12.67
C GLY A 124 8.29 -3.22 -12.93
N ILE A 125 7.44 -3.05 -11.91
CA ILE A 125 6.14 -2.41 -12.05
C ILE A 125 5.94 -1.39 -10.92
N GLY A 126 5.41 -0.22 -11.26
CA GLY A 126 5.08 0.79 -10.28
C GLY A 126 3.83 0.42 -9.47
N ILE A 127 3.83 0.76 -8.19
CA ILE A 127 2.66 0.68 -7.30
C ILE A 127 2.03 2.06 -7.29
N TYR A 128 0.82 2.18 -7.82
CA TYR A 128 0.11 3.46 -7.93
C TYR A 128 -1.25 3.34 -7.24
N ASN A 129 -1.73 4.44 -6.65
CA ASN A 129 -3.02 4.48 -5.97
C ASN A 129 -3.10 3.41 -4.86
N LEU A 130 -2.23 3.56 -3.85
CA LEU A 130 -2.09 2.71 -2.67
C LEU A 130 -3.44 2.40 -2.03
N LYS A 131 -4.34 3.38 -1.95
CA LYS A 131 -5.69 3.17 -1.41
C LYS A 131 -6.49 2.12 -2.19
N SER A 132 -6.30 2.04 -3.51
CA SER A 132 -6.92 1.01 -4.34
C SER A 132 -6.18 -0.33 -4.30
N CYS A 133 -4.95 -0.35 -3.77
CA CYS A 133 -4.23 -1.58 -3.49
C CYS A 133 -4.66 -2.22 -2.15
N ILE A 134 -5.24 -1.46 -1.22
CA ILE A 134 -5.65 -1.96 0.11
C ILE A 134 -7.17 -2.19 0.09
N VAL A 135 -7.59 -3.45 -0.05
CA VAL A 135 -8.99 -3.79 -0.33
C VAL A 135 -9.42 -4.99 0.49
N ASP A 136 -10.61 -4.93 1.08
CA ASP A 136 -11.29 -6.10 1.66
C ASP A 136 -11.96 -6.87 0.51
N LEU A 137 -11.34 -7.96 0.06
CA LEU A 137 -11.74 -8.68 -1.15
C LEU A 137 -12.89 -9.67 -0.92
N ASN A 138 -13.09 -10.08 0.33
CA ASN A 138 -14.05 -11.13 0.73
C ASN A 138 -15.16 -10.61 1.68
N ASN A 139 -15.10 -9.34 2.09
CA ASN A 139 -15.98 -8.65 3.03
C ASN A 139 -15.94 -9.20 4.47
N ASP A 140 -14.77 -9.62 4.95
CA ASP A 140 -14.58 -10.08 6.33
C ASP A 140 -14.09 -8.96 7.28
N GLY A 141 -13.86 -7.76 6.75
CA GLY A 141 -13.36 -6.59 7.47
C GLY A 141 -11.83 -6.50 7.54
N VAL A 142 -11.11 -7.58 7.21
CA VAL A 142 -9.66 -7.59 7.01
C VAL A 142 -9.37 -7.09 5.60
N ARG A 143 -8.26 -6.37 5.43
CA ARG A 143 -7.89 -5.82 4.12
C ARG A 143 -6.66 -6.52 3.58
N GLU A 144 -6.79 -7.04 2.37
CA GLU A 144 -5.68 -7.56 1.59
C GLU A 144 -4.94 -6.44 0.85
N VAL A 145 -3.72 -6.76 0.45
CA VAL A 145 -2.91 -5.91 -0.42
C VAL A 145 -2.80 -6.53 -1.81
N LEU A 146 -3.21 -5.76 -2.81
CA LEU A 146 -3.05 -6.07 -4.24
C LEU A 146 -1.75 -5.44 -4.75
N LEU A 147 -0.74 -6.25 -5.08
CA LEU A 147 0.49 -5.75 -5.71
C LEU A 147 0.69 -6.31 -7.12
N PRO A 148 1.06 -5.46 -8.09
CA PRO A 148 1.29 -5.91 -9.44
C PRO A 148 2.59 -6.73 -9.54
N ARG A 149 2.49 -7.88 -10.20
CA ARG A 149 3.62 -8.72 -10.59
C ARG A 149 3.72 -8.79 -12.10
N ALA A 150 4.92 -8.53 -12.63
CA ALA A 150 5.19 -8.69 -14.05
C ALA A 150 5.11 -10.16 -14.48
N LEU A 151 4.41 -10.43 -15.58
CA LEU A 151 4.32 -11.75 -16.20
C LEU A 151 5.36 -11.98 -17.30
N ALA A 152 6.11 -10.93 -17.65
CA ALA A 152 7.20 -11.01 -18.60
C ALA A 152 8.32 -10.07 -18.15
N VAL A 153 9.57 -10.43 -18.49
CA VAL A 153 10.72 -9.53 -18.31
C VAL A 153 10.41 -8.23 -19.05
N PRO A 154 10.47 -7.06 -18.39
CA PRO A 154 10.23 -5.79 -19.05
C PRO A 154 11.25 -5.65 -20.19
N LYS A 155 10.77 -5.63 -21.44
CA LYS A 155 11.57 -5.04 -22.52
C LYS A 155 11.61 -3.54 -22.24
N PHE A 156 12.80 -2.94 -22.31
CA PHE A 156 12.95 -1.50 -22.14
C PHE A 156 12.07 -0.79 -23.19
N GLY A 157 11.29 0.21 -22.77
CA GLY A 157 10.46 1.02 -23.68
C GLY A 157 9.02 1.20 -23.22
N THR A 158 8.18 1.63 -24.17
CA THR A 158 6.76 1.97 -24.03
C THR A 158 5.83 0.78 -24.31
N ASP A 159 6.37 -0.44 -24.39
CA ASP A 159 5.59 -1.64 -24.64
C ASP A 159 4.56 -1.88 -23.52
N PRO A 160 3.32 -2.26 -23.87
CA PRO A 160 2.32 -2.68 -22.90
C PRO A 160 2.85 -3.82 -22.04
N ARG A 161 3.03 -3.58 -20.74
CA ARG A 161 3.53 -4.60 -19.80
C ARG A 161 2.41 -5.54 -19.37
N SER A 162 2.66 -6.84 -19.45
CA SER A 162 1.76 -7.87 -18.92
C SER A 162 1.96 -7.99 -17.42
N PHE A 163 0.88 -7.87 -16.65
CA PHE A 163 0.94 -7.99 -15.20
C PHE A 163 -0.35 -8.55 -14.62
N ILE A 164 -0.23 -9.16 -13.45
CA ILE A 164 -1.37 -9.57 -12.62
C ILE A 164 -1.17 -8.97 -11.23
N ASN A 165 -2.25 -8.67 -10.51
CA ASN A 165 -2.13 -8.41 -9.10
C ASN A 165 -2.06 -9.73 -8.33
N ASP A 166 -0.98 -9.91 -7.58
CA ASP A 166 -0.93 -10.90 -6.51
C ASP A 166 -1.66 -10.35 -5.29
N VAL A 167 -2.39 -11.22 -4.60
CA VAL A 167 -3.08 -10.91 -3.34
C VAL A 167 -2.17 -11.30 -2.18
N TYR A 168 -1.98 -10.38 -1.25
CA TYR A 168 -1.24 -10.60 -0.02
C TYR A 168 -2.17 -10.39 1.19
N GLU A 169 -2.21 -11.39 2.06
CA GLU A 169 -2.88 -11.29 3.36
C GLU A 169 -1.89 -10.77 4.41
N TRP A 170 -2.42 -10.10 5.43
CA TRP A 170 -1.67 -9.61 6.58
C TRP A 170 -1.97 -10.47 7.81
N ASP A 171 -0.95 -11.12 8.37
CA ASP A 171 -1.09 -11.99 9.55
C ASP A 171 -0.43 -11.42 10.82
N LYS A 172 -0.15 -10.11 10.83
CA LYS A 172 0.59 -9.37 11.87
C LYS A 172 2.07 -9.73 11.98
N ALA A 173 2.50 -10.91 11.53
CA ALA A 173 3.91 -11.26 11.42
C ALA A 173 4.49 -10.75 10.08
N GLY A 174 3.64 -10.58 9.08
CA GLY A 174 4.00 -9.96 7.81
C GLY A 174 2.95 -10.21 6.75
N PHE A 175 3.41 -10.16 5.49
CA PHE A 175 2.60 -10.50 4.34
C PHE A 175 2.97 -11.86 3.79
N HIS A 176 1.94 -12.67 3.50
CA HIS A 176 2.09 -13.87 2.70
C HIS A 176 1.21 -13.80 1.46
N LYS A 177 1.69 -14.41 0.37
CA LYS A 177 0.94 -14.47 -0.87
C LYS A 177 -0.23 -15.45 -0.70
N ALA A 178 -1.44 -14.99 -1.03
CA ALA A 178 -2.68 -15.71 -0.78
C ALA A 178 -3.55 -15.90 -2.04
N ASN A 179 -2.98 -15.83 -3.25
CA ASN A 179 -3.73 -15.91 -4.52
C ASN A 179 -4.77 -17.05 -4.55
N ALA A 180 -4.41 -18.24 -4.07
CA ALA A 180 -5.28 -19.41 -4.05
C ALA A 180 -6.50 -19.27 -3.12
N SER A 181 -6.41 -18.46 -2.06
CA SER A 181 -7.53 -18.15 -1.14
C SER A 181 -8.54 -17.19 -1.78
N PHE A 182 -8.11 -16.36 -2.73
CA PHE A 182 -8.94 -15.30 -3.34
C PHE A 182 -9.37 -15.60 -4.78
N LYS A 183 -9.69 -16.87 -5.10
CA LYS A 183 -10.17 -17.25 -6.45
C LYS A 183 -11.35 -16.41 -6.94
N ASN A 184 -12.24 -15.96 -6.04
CA ASN A 184 -13.36 -15.11 -6.42
C ASN A 184 -12.93 -13.76 -7.00
N TYR A 185 -11.85 -13.15 -6.50
CA TYR A 185 -11.27 -11.94 -7.10
C TYR A 185 -10.85 -12.20 -8.55
N TYR A 186 -10.11 -13.28 -8.79
CA TYR A 186 -9.64 -13.67 -10.12
C TYR A 186 -10.78 -14.06 -11.07
N ARG A 187 -11.84 -14.73 -10.59
CA ARG A 187 -13.05 -15.01 -11.37
C ARG A 187 -13.74 -13.74 -11.85
N ARG A 188 -13.77 -12.68 -11.02
CA ARG A 188 -14.33 -11.38 -11.40
C ARG A 188 -13.44 -10.61 -12.38
N LEU A 189 -12.12 -10.77 -12.26
CA LEU A 189 -11.15 -10.13 -13.15
C LEU A 189 -11.18 -10.72 -14.58
N LEU A 190 -11.33 -12.05 -14.69
CA LEU A 190 -11.19 -12.77 -15.95
C LEU A 190 -12.12 -12.29 -17.09
N PRO A 191 -13.43 -12.03 -16.88
CA PRO A 191 -14.31 -11.49 -17.92
C PRO A 191 -13.81 -10.18 -18.51
N GLY A 192 -13.29 -9.27 -17.67
CA GLY A 192 -12.74 -7.99 -18.11
C GLY A 192 -11.53 -8.18 -19.03
N LEU A 193 -10.59 -9.06 -18.64
CA LEU A 193 -9.42 -9.38 -19.46
C LEU A 193 -9.82 -10.01 -20.80
N LYS A 194 -10.79 -10.93 -20.80
CA LYS A 194 -11.33 -11.55 -22.03
C LYS A 194 -12.00 -10.52 -22.95
N ALA A 195 -12.80 -9.61 -22.39
CA ALA A 195 -13.46 -8.57 -23.17
C ALA A 195 -12.45 -7.61 -23.83
N GLU A 196 -11.40 -7.22 -23.10
CA GLU A 196 -10.32 -6.38 -23.64
C GLU A 196 -9.53 -7.11 -24.74
N HIS A 197 -9.20 -8.38 -24.54
CA HIS A 197 -8.57 -9.22 -25.55
C HIS A 197 -9.42 -9.31 -26.83
N GLU A 198 -10.70 -9.65 -26.69
CA GLU A 198 -11.66 -9.74 -27.80
C GLU A 198 -11.76 -8.42 -28.56
N ALA A 199 -11.84 -7.29 -27.86
CA ALA A 199 -11.91 -5.96 -28.47
C ALA A 199 -10.66 -5.62 -29.28
N ILE A 200 -9.47 -6.05 -28.84
CA ILE A 200 -8.22 -5.91 -29.60
C ILE A 200 -8.25 -6.79 -30.85
N VAL A 201 -8.61 -8.07 -30.72
CA VAL A 201 -8.64 -9.03 -31.84
C VAL A 201 -9.60 -8.56 -32.93
N GLN A 202 -10.81 -8.17 -32.55
CA GLN A 202 -11.86 -7.70 -33.46
C GLN A 202 -11.62 -6.27 -33.98
N GLY A 203 -10.58 -5.57 -33.54
CA GLY A 203 -10.30 -4.19 -33.95
C GLY A 203 -11.32 -3.17 -33.45
N LYS A 204 -12.11 -3.52 -32.42
CA LYS A 204 -13.10 -2.63 -31.80
C LYS A 204 -12.44 -1.60 -30.88
N LYS A 205 -11.25 -1.90 -30.35
CA LYS A 205 -10.49 -0.97 -29.52
C LYS A 205 -9.63 -0.07 -30.40
N LYS A 206 -9.93 1.23 -30.41
CA LYS A 206 -9.11 2.24 -31.11
C LYS A 206 -7.75 2.34 -30.41
N LEU A 207 -6.69 1.97 -31.12
CA LEU A 207 -5.33 2.07 -30.64
C LEU A 207 -4.74 3.44 -31.01
N VAL A 208 -3.95 4.01 -30.12
CA VAL A 208 -3.16 5.21 -30.41
C VAL A 208 -2.08 4.88 -31.45
N ASP A 209 -1.44 3.73 -31.30
CA ASP A 209 -0.48 3.18 -32.25
C ASP A 209 -0.94 1.78 -32.72
N PRO A 210 -1.35 1.64 -34.01
CA PRO A 210 -1.74 0.36 -34.58
C PRO A 210 -0.65 -0.72 -34.51
N SER A 211 0.64 -0.34 -34.46
CA SER A 211 1.76 -1.27 -34.37
C SER A 211 1.75 -2.08 -33.06
N GLN A 212 1.11 -1.55 -32.02
CA GLN A 212 0.99 -2.20 -30.71
C GLN A 212 -0.08 -3.29 -30.64
N LYS A 213 -0.86 -3.52 -31.71
CA LYS A 213 -1.97 -4.49 -31.71
C LYS A 213 -1.52 -5.89 -31.27
N ASP A 214 -0.42 -6.39 -31.82
CA ASP A 214 0.11 -7.72 -31.50
C ASP A 214 0.65 -7.80 -30.06
N LEU A 215 1.30 -6.73 -29.60
CA LEU A 215 1.83 -6.62 -28.23
C LEU A 215 0.70 -6.62 -27.20
N LEU A 216 -0.38 -5.87 -27.45
CA LEU A 216 -1.56 -5.84 -26.59
C LEU A 216 -2.30 -7.17 -26.58
N ARG A 217 -2.42 -7.84 -27.73
CA ARG A 217 -3.00 -9.18 -27.81
C ARG A 217 -2.22 -10.15 -26.92
N LYS A 218 -0.90 -10.24 -27.12
CA LYS A 218 0.01 -11.08 -26.32
C LYS A 218 -0.02 -10.73 -24.84
N LYS A 219 -0.17 -9.44 -24.50
CA LYS A 219 -0.31 -8.99 -23.12
C LYS A 219 -1.52 -9.65 -22.45
N TYR A 220 -2.70 -9.50 -23.04
CA TYR A 220 -3.92 -10.05 -22.46
C TYR A 220 -3.97 -11.58 -22.50
N GLU A 221 -3.41 -12.22 -23.53
CA GLU A 221 -3.27 -13.69 -23.59
C GLU A 221 -2.53 -14.21 -22.34
N ARG A 222 -1.39 -13.61 -21.99
CA ARG A 222 -0.61 -13.99 -20.79
C ARG A 222 -1.35 -13.74 -19.49
N GLU A 223 -2.05 -12.62 -19.38
CA GLU A 223 -2.81 -12.28 -18.18
C GLU A 223 -3.99 -13.25 -17.98
N ILE A 224 -4.68 -13.62 -19.07
CA ILE A 224 -5.75 -14.62 -19.06
C ILE A 224 -5.19 -16.00 -18.68
N GLU A 225 -4.06 -16.39 -19.26
CA GLU A 225 -3.38 -17.65 -18.95
C GLU A 225 -3.02 -17.75 -17.46
N GLU A 226 -2.39 -16.70 -16.91
CA GLU A 226 -2.01 -16.66 -15.49
C GLU A 226 -3.23 -16.70 -14.56
N VAL A 227 -4.30 -15.97 -14.88
CA VAL A 227 -5.55 -16.06 -14.10
C VAL A 227 -6.12 -17.47 -14.11
N ASN A 228 -6.18 -18.12 -15.28
CA ASN A 228 -6.66 -19.50 -15.36
C ASN A 228 -5.77 -20.45 -14.56
N LYS A 229 -4.44 -20.24 -14.55
CA LYS A 229 -3.51 -21.02 -13.73
C LYS A 229 -3.86 -20.89 -12.23
N ILE A 230 -3.98 -19.66 -11.72
CA ILE A 230 -4.34 -19.40 -10.31
C ILE A 230 -5.69 -20.04 -9.94
N LEU A 231 -6.67 -20.04 -10.86
CA LEU A 231 -7.98 -20.63 -10.60
C LEU A 231 -7.95 -22.16 -10.49
N ASN A 232 -6.96 -22.80 -11.12
CA ASN A 232 -6.81 -24.26 -11.21
C ASN A 232 -5.82 -24.85 -10.17
N GLU A 233 -5.03 -24.03 -9.48
CA GLU A 233 -4.22 -24.42 -8.31
C GLU A 233 -5.09 -24.70 -7.09
#